data_AF-A0A0U3PSR4-F1
#
_entry.id   AF-A0A0U3PSR4-F1
#
_cell.length_a   1.000
_cell.length_b   1.000
_cell.length_c   1.000
_cell.angle_alpha   90.00
_cell.angle_beta   90.00
_cell.angle_gamma   90.00
#
_symmetry.space_group_name_H-M   'P 1'
#
loop_
_entity.id
_entity.type
_entity.pdbx_description
1 polymer ?
#
loop_
_entity_poly.entity_id
_entity_poly.type
_entity_poly.pdbx_seq_one_letter_code
_entity_poly.pdbx_strand_id
1 'polypeptide(L)'
;MTGGRFNIKNGGGLTSQMFVVEGVMDVSGGSTVTVNDYTQIGVIGNSTLTIASSQMESKGQAQILGLTGTSSVTVSGGTGSWTIADKLTIGIGQGGTNNLTVVDGGTVAVTNGISVDEYSAIRLGTGGQTGTLTAAFIDSAGSIAANFTGSLSLDMPISGTGTLAKSGSGTLTLSGANTYTGATGRLRRHASG
;
A
#
# COMPACT_ATOMS: atom_id res chain seq x y z
N MET A 1 2.22 15.73 -17.19
CA MET A 1 3.62 16.09 -16.88
C MET A 1 4.31 14.80 -16.48
N THR A 2 5.34 14.36 -17.20
CA THR A 2 6.14 13.20 -16.79
C THR A 2 7.07 13.65 -15.67
N GLY A 3 6.79 13.20 -14.45
CA GLY A 3 7.59 13.50 -13.28
C GLY A 3 9.04 13.05 -13.40
N GLY A 4 9.95 13.78 -12.73
CA GLY A 4 11.35 13.39 -12.59
C GLY A 4 11.53 12.20 -11.64
N ARG A 5 12.79 11.78 -11.45
CA ARG A 5 13.15 10.76 -10.46
C ARG A 5 13.91 11.38 -9.28
N PHE A 6 13.44 11.13 -8.06
CA PHE A 6 14.09 11.52 -6.83
C PHE A 6 14.58 10.27 -6.06
N ASN A 7 15.84 10.26 -5.64
CA ASN A 7 16.45 9.09 -5.01
C ASN A 7 17.01 9.46 -3.64
N ILE A 8 16.75 8.63 -2.63
CA ILE A 8 17.42 8.66 -1.33
C ILE A 8 18.06 7.29 -1.13
N LYS A 9 19.38 7.26 -1.04
CA LYS A 9 20.20 6.03 -1.09
C LYS A 9 21.32 6.07 -0.06
N ASN A 10 21.93 4.91 0.18
CA ASN A 10 23.18 4.76 0.94
C ASN A 10 23.11 5.39 2.36
N GLY A 11 22.02 5.11 3.09
CA GLY A 11 21.80 5.66 4.44
C GLY A 11 21.41 7.13 4.47
N GLY A 12 20.99 7.71 3.34
CA GLY A 12 20.56 9.10 3.26
C GLY A 12 19.34 9.40 4.14
N GLY A 13 19.26 10.64 4.61
CA GLY A 13 18.16 11.15 5.42
C GLY A 13 17.44 12.31 4.74
N LEU A 14 16.11 12.34 4.85
CA LEU A 14 15.29 13.49 4.49
C LEU A 14 14.29 13.78 5.60
N THR A 15 14.13 15.06 5.95
CA THR A 15 13.03 15.52 6.80
C THR A 15 12.32 16.68 6.13
N SER A 16 10.99 16.63 6.08
CA SER A 16 10.15 17.72 5.56
C SER A 16 8.92 17.92 6.42
N GLN A 17 8.20 19.03 6.21
CA GLN A 17 6.88 19.24 6.81
C GLN A 17 5.82 18.49 6.00
N MET A 18 5.68 18.84 4.73
CA MET A 18 4.87 18.13 3.75
C MET A 18 5.78 17.49 2.71
N PHE A 19 5.29 16.45 2.04
CA PHE A 19 6.02 15.81 0.96
C PHE A 19 5.08 15.29 -0.13
N VAL A 20 5.40 15.61 -1.39
CA VAL A 20 4.60 15.20 -2.55
C VAL A 20 5.49 14.47 -3.56
N VAL A 21 5.06 13.29 -3.99
CA VAL A 21 5.68 12.53 -5.07
C VAL A 21 4.86 12.70 -6.35
N GLU A 22 5.36 13.47 -7.31
CA GLU A 22 4.76 13.67 -8.64
C GLU A 22 5.68 13.10 -9.74
N GLY A 23 5.94 11.80 -9.70
CA GLY A 23 6.95 11.14 -10.54
C GLY A 23 7.43 9.85 -9.92
N VAL A 24 8.73 9.58 -9.97
CA VAL A 24 9.32 8.39 -9.34
C VAL A 24 10.15 8.80 -8.13
N MET A 25 9.87 8.19 -6.98
CA MET A 25 10.73 8.29 -5.80
C MET A 25 11.20 6.91 -5.37
N ASP A 26 12.51 6.78 -5.14
CA ASP A 26 13.13 5.55 -4.61
C ASP A 26 13.86 5.85 -3.29
N VAL A 27 13.43 5.19 -2.22
CA VAL A 27 14.08 5.19 -0.89
C VAL A 27 14.70 3.83 -0.66
N SER A 28 16.04 3.75 -0.64
CA SER A 28 16.76 2.47 -0.61
C SER A 28 18.09 2.54 0.16
N GLY A 29 18.72 1.39 0.38
CA GLY A 29 20.05 1.31 0.99
C GLY A 29 20.09 1.75 2.45
N GLY A 30 19.07 1.40 3.24
CA GLY A 30 19.00 1.75 4.66
C GLY A 30 18.69 3.23 4.92
N SER A 31 18.06 3.91 3.96
CA SER A 31 17.76 5.34 4.07
C SER A 31 16.54 5.62 4.97
N THR A 32 16.40 6.87 5.40
CA THR A 32 15.30 7.34 6.26
C THR A 32 14.63 8.59 5.69
N VAL A 33 13.30 8.63 5.76
CA VAL A 33 12.49 9.79 5.39
C VAL A 33 11.49 10.08 6.51
N THR A 34 11.42 11.32 6.97
CA THR A 34 10.43 11.78 7.94
C THR A 34 9.64 12.94 7.36
N VAL A 35 8.32 12.80 7.30
CA VAL A 35 7.38 13.84 6.89
C VAL A 35 6.55 14.21 8.11
N ASN A 36 6.73 15.42 8.63
CA ASN A 36 6.17 15.80 9.93
C ASN A 36 4.66 16.06 9.92
N ASP A 37 4.05 16.19 8.74
CA ASP A 37 2.62 16.46 8.58
C ASP A 37 2.01 15.56 7.49
N TYR A 38 1.98 16.01 6.24
CA TYR A 38 1.22 15.34 5.18
C TYR A 38 2.10 14.73 4.09
N THR A 39 1.82 13.48 3.72
CA THR A 39 2.47 12.78 2.60
C THR A 39 1.49 12.50 1.47
N GLN A 40 1.80 12.96 0.26
CA GLN A 40 1.00 12.71 -0.94
C GLN A 40 1.80 11.97 -2.01
N ILE A 41 1.19 10.93 -2.59
CA ILE A 41 1.73 10.18 -3.72
C ILE A 41 0.80 10.37 -4.91
N GLY A 42 1.23 11.23 -5.83
CA GLY A 42 0.54 11.61 -7.05
C GLY A 42 -0.50 12.72 -6.88
N VAL A 43 -0.86 13.31 -8.02
CA VAL A 43 -1.97 14.25 -8.19
C VAL A 43 -2.61 14.00 -9.56
N ILE A 44 -1.87 14.29 -10.64
CA ILE A 44 -2.25 14.06 -12.03
C ILE A 44 -1.13 13.28 -12.72
N GLY A 45 -1.49 12.26 -13.50
CA GLY A 45 -0.51 11.39 -14.16
C GLY A 45 -0.02 10.26 -13.26
N ASN A 46 1.09 9.62 -13.65
CA ASN A 46 1.59 8.44 -12.97
C ASN A 46 2.64 8.80 -11.93
N SER A 47 2.54 8.22 -10.74
CA SER A 47 3.50 8.40 -9.66
C SER A 47 3.84 7.08 -8.98
N THR A 48 5.11 6.91 -8.62
CA THR A 48 5.61 5.70 -7.95
C THR A 48 6.48 6.10 -6.77
N LEU A 49 6.20 5.52 -5.61
CA LEU A 49 7.09 5.52 -4.46
C LEU A 49 7.53 4.08 -4.16
N THR A 50 8.84 3.85 -4.11
CA THR A 50 9.43 2.59 -3.68
C THR A 50 10.19 2.80 -2.38
N ILE A 51 9.87 1.99 -1.36
CA ILE A 51 10.61 1.93 -0.10
C ILE A 51 11.18 0.51 0.03
N ALA A 52 12.47 0.36 -0.26
CA ALA A 52 13.15 -0.94 -0.27
C ALA A 52 14.23 -0.99 0.82
N SER A 53 14.03 -1.87 1.80
CA SER A 53 14.94 -2.04 2.96
C SER A 53 15.34 -0.71 3.60
N SER A 54 14.38 0.20 3.71
CA SER A 54 14.52 1.60 4.17
C SER A 54 13.25 2.04 4.90
N GLN A 55 13.30 3.17 5.58
CA GLN A 55 12.21 3.61 6.44
C GLN A 55 11.64 4.95 6.00
N MET A 56 10.32 5.05 5.93
CA MET A 56 9.59 6.31 5.78
C MET A 56 8.58 6.45 6.92
N GLU A 57 8.51 7.62 7.52
CA GLU A 57 7.54 7.99 8.56
C GLU A 57 6.74 9.20 8.09
N SER A 58 5.41 9.05 8.03
CA SER A 58 4.44 10.15 7.89
C SER A 58 3.80 10.39 9.26
N LYS A 59 4.09 11.52 9.89
CA LYS A 59 3.58 11.86 11.24
C LYS A 59 2.15 12.41 11.24
N GLY A 60 1.58 12.70 10.08
CA GLY A 60 0.15 12.95 9.90
C GLY A 60 -0.45 11.98 8.90
N GLN A 61 -1.33 12.51 8.04
CA GLN A 61 -2.06 11.71 7.06
C GLN A 61 -1.20 11.39 5.83
N ALA A 62 -1.56 10.31 5.16
CA ALA A 62 -1.01 9.97 3.86
C ALA A 62 -2.10 9.71 2.82
N GLN A 63 -1.82 10.08 1.57
CA GLN A 63 -2.71 9.82 0.45
C GLN A 63 -1.96 9.26 -0.76
N ILE A 64 -2.53 8.22 -1.37
CA ILE A 64 -2.14 7.71 -2.68
C ILE A 64 -3.24 8.09 -3.66
N LEU A 65 -2.96 9.03 -4.56
CA LEU A 65 -3.96 9.59 -5.47
C LEU A 65 -3.36 9.86 -6.85
N GLY A 66 -3.90 9.20 -7.86
CA GLY A 66 -3.81 9.60 -9.26
C GLY A 66 -5.23 9.91 -9.71
N LEU A 67 -5.52 11.17 -10.03
CA LEU A 67 -6.87 11.57 -10.46
C LEU A 67 -7.23 10.96 -11.81
N THR A 68 -6.28 10.92 -12.74
CA THR A 68 -6.45 10.40 -14.11
C THR A 68 -5.37 9.40 -14.51
N GLY A 69 -4.46 9.09 -13.59
CA GLY A 69 -3.30 8.23 -13.81
C GLY A 69 -3.20 7.13 -12.77
N THR A 70 -2.03 6.52 -12.69
CA THR A 70 -1.73 5.47 -11.70
C THR A 70 -0.76 5.97 -10.65
N SER A 71 -1.18 5.98 -9.38
CA SER A 71 -0.31 6.22 -8.24
C SER A 71 -0.04 4.91 -7.51
N SER A 72 1.23 4.58 -7.28
CA SER A 72 1.63 3.29 -6.69
C SER A 72 2.68 3.46 -5.61
N VAL A 73 2.48 2.78 -4.49
CA VAL A 73 3.48 2.63 -3.42
C VAL A 73 3.86 1.17 -3.30
N THR A 74 5.15 0.87 -3.24
CA THR A 74 5.67 -0.47 -2.92
C THR A 74 6.58 -0.39 -1.70
N VAL A 75 6.32 -1.23 -0.70
CA VAL A 75 7.18 -1.41 0.48
C VAL A 75 7.71 -2.83 0.50
N SER A 76 9.03 -2.98 0.54
CA SER A 76 9.71 -4.27 0.42
C SER A 76 10.99 -4.40 1.25
N GLY A 77 11.41 -5.64 1.48
CA GLY A 77 12.57 -5.98 2.31
C GLY A 77 12.22 -6.01 3.79
N GLY A 78 12.82 -6.91 4.56
CA GLY A 78 12.50 -7.10 5.98
C GLY A 78 12.71 -5.87 6.89
N THR A 79 13.47 -4.87 6.44
CA THR A 79 13.62 -3.57 7.11
C THR A 79 12.90 -2.42 6.40
N GLY A 80 12.23 -2.72 5.28
CA GLY A 80 11.39 -1.79 4.55
C GLY A 80 10.17 -1.43 5.37
N SER A 81 9.98 -0.16 5.70
CA SER A 81 8.85 0.28 6.51
C SER A 81 8.27 1.60 6.02
N TRP A 82 6.94 1.68 6.01
CA TRP A 82 6.21 2.93 5.96
C TRP A 82 5.25 3.03 7.15
N THR A 83 5.51 3.96 8.06
CA THR A 83 4.63 4.25 9.20
C THR A 83 3.80 5.51 8.92
N ILE A 84 2.52 5.46 9.22
CA ILE A 84 1.57 6.57 9.08
C ILE A 84 0.85 6.75 10.41
N ALA A 85 1.03 7.91 11.04
CA ALA A 85 0.53 8.17 12.40
C ALA A 85 -0.97 8.51 12.45
N ASP A 86 -1.59 8.84 11.32
CA ASP A 86 -3.03 9.04 11.21
C ASP A 86 -3.64 8.09 10.18
N LYS A 87 -4.39 8.60 9.21
CA LYS A 87 -5.15 7.86 8.20
C LYS A 87 -4.35 7.72 6.91
N LEU A 88 -4.50 6.57 6.26
CA LEU A 88 -4.13 6.38 4.86
C LEU A 88 -5.38 6.36 3.98
N THR A 89 -5.39 7.22 2.96
CA THR A 89 -6.45 7.24 1.93
C THR A 89 -5.87 6.80 0.59
N ILE A 90 -6.48 5.79 -0.04
CA ILE A 90 -6.03 5.24 -1.33
C ILE A 90 -7.15 5.47 -2.35
N GLY A 91 -6.94 6.44 -3.23
CA GLY A 91 -7.94 6.94 -4.16
C GLY A 91 -8.96 7.89 -3.51
N ILE A 92 -9.90 8.36 -4.34
CA ILE A 92 -11.06 9.18 -3.97
C ILE A 92 -12.28 8.89 -4.87
N GLY A 93 -12.29 7.76 -5.58
CA GLY A 93 -13.39 7.35 -6.48
C GLY A 93 -13.46 8.09 -7.83
N GLN A 94 -12.39 8.76 -8.27
CA GLN A 94 -12.38 9.57 -9.50
C GLN A 94 -11.72 8.90 -10.73
N GLY A 95 -11.80 7.57 -10.86
CA GLY A 95 -11.41 6.82 -12.06
C GLY A 95 -9.91 6.51 -12.24
N GLY A 96 -8.99 7.23 -11.59
CA GLY A 96 -7.58 6.86 -11.59
C GLY A 96 -7.25 5.69 -10.65
N THR A 97 -6.16 4.98 -10.95
CA THR A 97 -5.79 3.73 -10.25
C THR A 97 -4.81 4.01 -9.11
N ASN A 98 -5.07 3.50 -7.91
CA ASN A 98 -4.23 3.78 -6.74
C ASN A 98 -3.86 2.49 -6.03
N ASN A 99 -2.57 2.24 -5.86
CA ASN A 99 -2.08 0.95 -5.41
C ASN A 99 -1.15 1.08 -4.21
N LEU A 100 -1.42 0.28 -3.18
CA LEU A 100 -0.44 -0.05 -2.15
C LEU A 100 -0.02 -1.51 -2.34
N THR A 101 1.29 -1.78 -2.41
CA THR A 101 1.85 -3.12 -2.52
C THR A 101 2.84 -3.37 -1.38
N VAL A 102 2.62 -4.43 -0.59
CA VAL A 102 3.48 -4.82 0.53
C VAL A 102 3.97 -6.24 0.33
N VAL A 103 5.29 -6.40 0.16
CA VAL A 103 5.94 -7.63 -0.31
C VAL A 103 7.25 -7.88 0.43
N ASP A 104 7.79 -9.10 0.32
CA ASP A 104 9.17 -9.43 0.70
C ASP A 104 9.57 -8.98 2.12
N GLY A 105 8.66 -9.16 3.09
CA GLY A 105 8.88 -8.76 4.49
C GLY A 105 8.74 -7.27 4.80
N GLY A 106 8.41 -6.44 3.80
CA GLY A 106 8.12 -5.02 3.99
C GLY A 106 6.94 -4.82 4.93
N THR A 107 6.91 -3.70 5.66
CA THR A 107 5.87 -3.40 6.65
C THR A 107 5.21 -2.06 6.35
N VAL A 108 3.89 -2.03 6.35
CA VAL A 108 3.12 -0.78 6.39
C VAL A 108 2.30 -0.77 7.67
N ALA A 109 2.47 0.27 8.47
CA ALA A 109 1.75 0.43 9.73
C ALA A 109 1.00 1.77 9.74
N VAL A 110 -0.32 1.70 9.81
CA VAL A 110 -1.22 2.85 9.89
C VAL A 110 -1.84 2.87 11.27
N THR A 111 -1.77 3.99 11.99
CA THR A 111 -2.27 4.04 13.36
C THR A 111 -3.80 4.06 13.41
N ASN A 112 -4.41 4.84 12.53
CA ASN A 112 -5.86 4.89 12.39
C ASN A 112 -6.32 3.92 11.29
N GLY A 113 -7.29 4.33 10.46
CA GLY A 113 -7.86 3.48 9.43
C GLY A 113 -7.16 3.61 8.08
N ILE A 114 -7.43 2.64 7.21
CA ILE A 114 -7.17 2.72 5.77
C ILE A 114 -8.52 2.82 5.05
N SER A 115 -8.68 3.84 4.22
CA SER A 115 -9.79 3.91 3.27
C SER A 115 -9.29 3.59 1.86
N VAL A 116 -9.99 2.69 1.17
CA VAL A 116 -9.65 2.26 -0.20
C VAL A 116 -10.85 2.49 -1.10
N ASP A 117 -10.75 3.47 -1.98
CA ASP A 117 -11.85 3.81 -2.89
C ASP A 117 -11.96 2.87 -4.09
N GLU A 118 -13.04 3.02 -4.85
CA GLU A 118 -13.20 2.39 -6.16
C GLU A 118 -11.97 2.68 -7.05
N TYR A 119 -11.59 1.71 -7.89
CA TYR A 119 -10.35 1.72 -8.72
C TYR A 119 -9.03 1.60 -7.95
N SER A 120 -9.08 1.45 -6.63
CA SER A 120 -7.89 1.33 -5.79
C SER A 120 -7.65 -0.10 -5.30
N ALA A 121 -6.42 -0.40 -4.93
CA ALA A 121 -6.02 -1.74 -4.53
C ALA A 121 -4.97 -1.76 -3.43
N ILE A 122 -5.17 -2.65 -2.46
CA ILE A 122 -4.11 -3.16 -1.58
C ILE A 122 -3.66 -4.53 -2.12
N ARG A 123 -2.36 -4.70 -2.33
CA ARG A 123 -1.74 -5.97 -2.74
C ARG A 123 -0.83 -6.48 -1.64
N LEU A 124 -1.20 -7.62 -1.07
CA LEU A 124 -0.44 -8.35 -0.05
C LEU A 124 0.28 -9.50 -0.75
N GLY A 125 1.56 -9.31 -1.04
CA GLY A 125 2.31 -10.24 -1.88
C GLY A 125 1.99 -10.15 -3.38
N THR A 126 2.90 -10.69 -4.20
CA THR A 126 2.78 -10.82 -5.66
C THR A 126 3.06 -12.24 -6.18
N GLY A 127 3.00 -13.24 -5.29
CA GLY A 127 3.27 -14.66 -5.55
C GLY A 127 4.46 -15.21 -4.78
N GLY A 128 5.30 -14.32 -4.21
CA GLY A 128 6.40 -14.65 -3.31
C GLY A 128 6.05 -14.45 -1.84
N GLN A 129 7.03 -13.99 -1.06
CA GLN A 129 6.83 -13.65 0.35
C GLN A 129 5.93 -12.41 0.46
N THR A 130 4.96 -12.45 1.37
CA THR A 130 4.13 -11.27 1.70
C THR A 130 4.91 -10.27 2.56
N GLY A 131 4.42 -9.03 2.61
CA GLY A 131 4.73 -8.11 3.71
C GLY A 131 3.68 -8.14 4.82
N THR A 132 3.84 -7.23 5.78
CA THR A 132 2.94 -7.03 6.93
C THR A 132 2.17 -5.72 6.77
N LEU A 133 0.85 -5.76 7.02
CA LEU A 133 -0.01 -4.58 7.03
C LEU A 133 -0.75 -4.50 8.36
N THR A 134 -0.62 -3.38 9.07
CA THR A 134 -1.37 -3.10 10.30
C THR A 134 -2.15 -1.79 10.19
N ALA A 135 -3.36 -1.78 10.74
CA ALA A 135 -4.27 -0.64 10.81
C ALA A 135 -5.29 -0.86 11.94
N ALA A 136 -5.96 0.20 12.40
CA ALA A 136 -7.10 0.06 13.31
C ALA A 136 -8.30 -0.62 12.62
N PHE A 137 -8.50 -0.33 11.33
CA PHE A 137 -9.50 -0.96 10.47
C PHE A 137 -9.17 -0.71 8.99
N ILE A 138 -9.80 -1.48 8.10
CA ILE A 138 -9.82 -1.21 6.66
C ILE A 138 -11.28 -1.06 6.21
N ASP A 139 -11.58 0.04 5.52
CA ASP A 139 -12.83 0.26 4.80
C ASP A 139 -12.53 0.32 3.31
N SER A 140 -13.00 -0.69 2.56
CA SER A 140 -12.61 -0.90 1.17
C SER A 140 -13.80 -1.01 0.24
N ALA A 141 -13.99 0.02 -0.59
CA ALA A 141 -14.74 -0.04 -1.84
C ALA A 141 -13.89 -0.56 -3.01
N GLY A 142 -12.55 -0.53 -2.88
CA GLY A 142 -11.59 -1.08 -3.84
C GLY A 142 -11.26 -2.57 -3.62
N SER A 143 -10.14 -3.03 -4.17
CA SER A 143 -9.72 -4.43 -4.07
C SER A 143 -8.65 -4.66 -3.00
N ILE A 144 -8.76 -5.77 -2.26
CA ILE A 144 -7.69 -6.35 -1.45
C ILE A 144 -7.31 -7.67 -2.13
N ALA A 145 -6.10 -7.72 -2.67
CA ALA A 145 -5.57 -8.89 -3.35
C ALA A 145 -4.43 -9.49 -2.52
N ALA A 146 -4.62 -10.73 -2.06
CA ALA A 146 -3.62 -11.50 -1.35
C ALA A 146 -3.05 -12.58 -2.27
N ASN A 147 -1.77 -12.47 -2.63
CA ASN A 147 -1.06 -13.44 -3.45
C ASN A 147 0.32 -13.71 -2.87
N PHE A 148 0.45 -14.74 -2.04
CA PHE A 148 1.71 -15.03 -1.36
C PHE A 148 1.86 -16.51 -1.02
N THR A 149 3.08 -16.89 -0.64
CA THR A 149 3.41 -18.15 0.04
C THR A 149 3.57 -17.91 1.55
N GLY A 150 3.45 -18.96 2.36
CA GLY A 150 3.53 -18.84 3.83
C GLY A 150 2.20 -18.42 4.45
N SER A 151 2.24 -17.62 5.53
CA SER A 151 1.06 -17.24 6.30
C SER A 151 1.02 -15.73 6.57
N LEU A 152 -0.17 -15.14 6.52
CA LEU A 152 -0.45 -13.77 6.93
C LEU A 152 -1.74 -13.71 7.76
N SER A 153 -1.72 -13.01 8.88
CA SER A 153 -2.93 -12.68 9.65
C SER A 153 -3.25 -11.20 9.48
N LEU A 154 -4.52 -10.88 9.24
CA LEU A 154 -5.09 -9.55 9.32
C LEU A 154 -6.03 -9.53 10.52
N ASP A 155 -5.59 -8.89 11.59
CA ASP A 155 -6.29 -8.90 12.89
C ASP A 155 -7.24 -7.71 13.08
N MET A 156 -7.21 -6.77 12.14
CA MET A 156 -8.09 -5.61 12.12
C MET A 156 -9.44 -5.93 11.45
N PRO A 157 -10.53 -5.25 11.84
CA PRO A 157 -11.79 -5.30 11.11
C PRO A 157 -11.64 -4.83 9.67
N ILE A 158 -12.20 -5.60 8.73
CA ILE A 158 -12.32 -5.22 7.31
C ILE A 158 -13.80 -5.08 6.95
N SER A 159 -14.13 -3.95 6.32
CA SER A 159 -15.48 -3.57 5.90
C SER A 159 -15.47 -3.01 4.47
N GLY A 160 -16.66 -2.69 3.94
CA GLY A 160 -16.82 -2.09 2.61
C GLY A 160 -17.34 -3.08 1.55
N THR A 161 -17.57 -2.53 0.35
CA THR A 161 -18.28 -3.19 -0.77
C THR A 161 -17.36 -3.74 -1.85
N GLY A 162 -16.04 -3.63 -1.69
CA GLY A 162 -15.04 -3.89 -2.72
C GLY A 162 -14.84 -5.36 -3.11
N THR A 163 -13.64 -5.78 -3.53
CA THR A 163 -13.34 -7.23 -3.69
C THR A 163 -12.19 -7.75 -2.82
N LEU A 164 -12.36 -8.94 -2.22
CA LEU A 164 -11.27 -9.67 -1.55
C LEU A 164 -10.93 -10.89 -2.40
N ALA A 165 -9.69 -10.93 -2.89
CA ALA A 165 -9.18 -12.01 -3.73
C ALA A 165 -8.00 -12.70 -3.06
N LYS A 166 -8.09 -14.03 -2.85
CA LYS A 166 -6.98 -14.85 -2.38
C LYS A 166 -6.48 -15.77 -3.50
N SER A 167 -5.22 -15.57 -3.88
CA SER A 167 -4.43 -16.43 -4.76
C SER A 167 -3.09 -16.76 -4.10
N GLY A 168 -2.26 -17.57 -4.76
CA GLY A 168 -1.04 -18.11 -4.17
C GLY A 168 -1.30 -19.24 -3.16
N SER A 169 -0.25 -20.02 -2.87
CA SER A 169 -0.33 -21.24 -2.05
C SER A 169 -0.36 -20.99 -0.54
N GLY A 170 -0.15 -19.75 -0.09
CA GLY A 170 -0.15 -19.39 1.34
C GLY A 170 -1.53 -19.32 1.98
N THR A 171 -1.54 -19.12 3.30
CA THR A 171 -2.74 -19.00 4.14
C THR A 171 -2.95 -17.55 4.54
N LEU A 172 -4.13 -17.00 4.23
CA LEU A 172 -4.59 -15.72 4.75
C LEU A 172 -5.60 -16.00 5.88
N THR A 173 -5.31 -15.51 7.07
CA THR A 173 -6.21 -15.55 8.23
C THR A 173 -6.78 -14.14 8.43
N LEU A 174 -8.10 -14.04 8.54
CA LEU A 174 -8.78 -12.81 8.94
C LEU A 174 -9.37 -13.05 10.33
N SER A 175 -8.85 -12.38 11.35
CA SER A 175 -9.26 -12.60 12.75
C SER A 175 -10.07 -11.44 13.35
N GLY A 176 -10.08 -10.28 12.69
CA GLY A 176 -10.89 -9.13 13.08
C GLY A 176 -12.41 -9.33 12.86
N ALA A 177 -13.22 -8.40 13.40
CA ALA A 177 -14.67 -8.38 13.20
C ALA A 177 -15.05 -7.89 11.79
N ASN A 178 -14.89 -8.75 10.80
CA ASN A 178 -15.09 -8.40 9.39
C ASN A 178 -16.59 -8.27 9.04
N THR A 179 -16.97 -7.15 8.43
CA THR A 179 -18.35 -6.84 7.96
C THR A 179 -18.40 -6.61 6.46
N TYR A 180 -17.44 -7.19 5.77
CA TYR A 180 -17.26 -7.10 4.33
C TYR A 180 -18.48 -7.60 3.54
N THR A 181 -19.03 -6.75 2.67
CA THR A 181 -20.24 -7.06 1.88
C THR A 181 -19.95 -7.30 0.40
N GLY A 182 -18.70 -7.07 -0.02
CA GLY A 182 -18.26 -7.25 -1.38
C GLY A 182 -18.03 -8.70 -1.81
N ALA A 183 -17.77 -8.92 -3.10
CA ALA A 183 -17.55 -10.26 -3.64
C ALA A 183 -16.23 -10.87 -3.12
N THR A 184 -16.30 -12.11 -2.63
CA THR A 184 -15.12 -12.92 -2.25
C THR A 184 -14.82 -13.93 -3.35
N GLY A 185 -13.69 -13.78 -4.04
CA GLY A 185 -13.34 -14.61 -5.20
C GLY A 185 -12.08 -15.47 -4.99
N ARG A 186 -12.12 -16.74 -5.43
CA ARG A 186 -10.92 -17.53 -5.78
C ARG A 186 -10.67 -17.38 -7.27
N LEU A 187 -9.56 -16.76 -7.69
CA LEU A 187 -9.14 -16.85 -9.09
C LEU A 187 -8.51 -18.23 -9.32
N ARG A 188 -9.32 -19.22 -9.72
CA ARG A 188 -8.81 -20.48 -10.27
C ARG A 188 -8.06 -20.14 -11.56
N ARG A 189 -6.78 -20.54 -11.67
CA ARG A 189 -6.09 -20.56 -12.96
C ARG A 189 -6.92 -21.44 -13.90
N HIS A 190 -7.44 -20.86 -14.98
CA HIS A 190 -7.84 -21.65 -16.14
C HIS A 190 -6.59 -22.35 -16.64
N ALA A 191 -6.49 -23.66 -16.43
CA ALA A 191 -5.64 -24.50 -17.24
C ALA A 191 -6.43 -24.79 -18.51
N SER A 192 -6.02 -24.21 -19.64
CA SER A 192 -6.38 -24.75 -20.95
C SER A 192 -5.46 -25.95 -21.22
N GLY A 193 -6.07 -27.08 -21.56
CA GLY A 193 -5.37 -28.25 -22.08
C GLY A 193 -4.88 -28.07 -23.50
#